data_AF-A0A8T3QM33-F1
#
_entry.id   AF-A0A8T3QM33-F1
#
_cell.length_a   1.000
_cell.length_b   1.000
_cell.length_c   1.000
_cell.angle_alpha   90.00
_cell.angle_beta   90.00
_cell.angle_gamma   90.00
#
_symmetry.space_group_name_H-M   'P 1'
#
loop_
_entity.id
_entity.type
_entity.pdbx_description
1 polymer ?
#
loop_
_entity_poly.entity_id
_entity_poly.type
_entity_poly.pdbx_seq_one_letter_code
_entity_poly.pdbx_strand_id
1 'polypeptide(L)'
;MRQDAGEIEEHLRAASDAILLLLTEIGQLEQHKRHIPPGEDRFDEVARSVRAVAQSLAEFTQYQETWAGVATADRDDLATIEQSANAQSMATILERWRAVERQLDSLQPGKPEAIRLFAEFERIRAEYMAAFHTMSEAPAPAPAPAPAPAPAPAANENDPGDRDPR
;
A
#
# COMPACT_ATOMS: atom_id res chain seq x y z
N MET A 1 -0.56 -19.69 -6.63
CA MET A 1 -1.82 -18.93 -6.53
C MET A 1 -1.70 -17.76 -7.49
N ARG A 2 -2.70 -17.55 -8.36
CA ARG A 2 -2.77 -16.38 -9.22
C ARG A 2 -3.31 -15.24 -8.34
N GLN A 3 -2.54 -14.18 -8.13
CA GLN A 3 -3.00 -13.01 -7.36
C GLN A 3 -4.14 -12.32 -8.13
N ASP A 4 -5.12 -11.77 -7.42
CA ASP A 4 -6.27 -11.12 -8.05
C ASP A 4 -5.83 -9.79 -8.71
N ALA A 5 -6.50 -9.38 -9.80
CA ALA A 5 -6.24 -8.10 -10.47
C ALA A 5 -6.39 -6.92 -9.49
N GLY A 6 -7.49 -6.95 -8.72
CA GLY A 6 -7.79 -5.91 -7.74
C GLY A 6 -6.73 -5.79 -6.65
N GLU A 7 -6.18 -6.91 -6.18
CA GLU A 7 -5.13 -6.94 -5.15
C GLU A 7 -3.84 -6.27 -5.66
N ILE A 8 -3.42 -6.58 -6.89
CA ILE A 8 -2.23 -5.95 -7.51
C ILE A 8 -2.43 -4.43 -7.67
N GLU A 9 -3.57 -4.01 -8.22
CA GLU A 9 -3.89 -2.59 -8.40
C GLU A 9 -3.90 -1.83 -7.09
N GLU A 10 -4.46 -2.45 -6.04
CA GLU A 10 -4.52 -1.89 -4.70
C GLU A 10 -3.12 -1.71 -4.10
N HIS A 11 -2.26 -2.72 -4.18
CA HIS A 11 -0.89 -2.63 -3.66
C HIS A 11 -0.04 -1.60 -4.41
N LEU A 12 -0.16 -1.54 -5.75
CA LEU A 12 0.53 -0.53 -6.56
C LEU A 12 0.08 0.88 -6.20
N ARG A 13 -1.22 1.10 -5.96
CA ARG A 13 -1.72 2.39 -5.50
C ARG A 13 -1.21 2.73 -4.11
N ALA A 14 -1.36 1.82 -3.16
CA ALA A 14 -0.95 2.03 -1.78
C ALA A 14 0.53 2.42 -1.69
N ALA A 15 1.39 1.75 -2.47
CA ALA A 15 2.81 2.08 -2.55
C ALA A 15 3.04 3.47 -3.18
N SER A 16 2.36 3.78 -4.29
CA SER A 16 2.47 5.08 -4.96
C SER A 16 2.05 6.24 -4.05
N ASP A 17 0.92 6.11 -3.33
CA ASP A 17 0.44 7.16 -2.43
C ASP A 17 1.36 7.34 -1.22
N ALA A 18 1.87 6.24 -0.65
CA ALA A 18 2.85 6.28 0.43
C ALA A 18 4.14 7.01 -0.02
N ILE A 19 4.65 6.73 -1.22
CA ILE A 19 5.83 7.40 -1.79
C ILE A 19 5.62 8.92 -1.88
N LEU A 20 4.47 9.36 -2.42
CA LEU A 20 4.17 10.79 -2.56
C LEU A 20 4.07 11.49 -1.20
N LEU A 21 3.48 10.84 -0.19
CA LEU A 21 3.36 11.37 1.16
C LEU A 21 4.74 11.50 1.84
N LEU A 22 5.57 10.46 1.75
CA LEU A 22 6.92 10.45 2.34
C LEU A 22 7.84 11.49 1.68
N LEU A 23 7.72 11.70 0.37
CA LEU A 23 8.46 12.78 -0.32
C LEU A 23 8.09 14.17 0.23
N THR A 24 6.81 14.43 0.47
CA THR A 24 6.34 15.68 1.09
C THR A 24 6.90 15.83 2.50
N GLU A 25 6.85 14.79 3.33
CA GLU A 25 7.37 14.80 4.70
C GLU A 25 8.88 15.06 4.74
N ILE A 26 9.66 14.40 3.87
CA ILE A 26 11.11 14.67 3.73
C ILE A 26 11.34 16.14 3.38
N GLY A 27 10.56 16.68 2.43
CA GLY A 27 10.66 18.09 2.03
C GLY A 27 10.43 19.05 3.20
N GLN A 28 9.38 18.81 4.00
CA GLN A 28 9.07 19.61 5.19
C GLN A 28 10.17 19.53 6.25
N LEU A 29 10.65 18.32 6.55
CA LEU A 29 11.73 18.10 7.51
C LEU A 29 13.04 18.77 7.07
N GLU A 30 13.40 18.66 5.79
CA GLU A 30 14.58 19.34 5.23
C GLU A 30 14.45 20.87 5.29
N GLN A 31 13.27 21.41 4.97
CA GLN A 31 13.01 22.84 5.07
C GLN A 31 13.11 23.32 6.53
N HIS A 32 12.57 22.56 7.48
CA HIS A 32 12.70 22.87 8.90
C HIS A 32 14.17 22.84 9.35
N LYS A 33 14.92 21.81 8.97
CA LYS A 33 16.34 21.64 9.29
C LYS A 33 17.19 22.82 8.84
N ARG A 34 16.92 23.39 7.65
CA ARG A 34 17.65 24.55 7.09
C ARG A 34 17.56 25.81 7.95
N HIS A 35 16.58 25.92 8.83
CA HIS A 35 16.41 27.06 9.73
C HIS A 35 17.03 26.83 11.11
N ILE A 36 17.59 25.63 11.36
CA ILE A 36 18.23 25.28 12.62
C ILE A 36 19.76 25.46 12.46
N PRO A 37 20.42 26.23 13.34
CA PRO A 37 21.87 26.36 13.34
C PRO A 37 22.58 25.00 13.48
N PRO A 38 23.63 24.72 12.68
CA PRO A 38 24.46 23.56 12.89
C PRO A 38 25.12 23.61 14.27
N GLY A 39 25.00 22.53 15.05
CA GLY A 39 25.53 22.43 16.41
C GLY A 39 24.47 22.46 17.52
N GLU A 40 23.22 22.77 17.20
CA GLU A 40 22.10 22.54 18.11
C GLU A 40 21.66 21.07 18.07
N ASP A 41 21.30 20.49 19.22
CA ASP A 41 20.85 19.09 19.33
C ASP A 41 19.67 18.80 18.41
N ARG A 42 18.77 19.78 18.25
CA ARG A 42 17.59 19.70 17.37
C ARG A 42 17.96 19.51 15.91
N PHE A 43 19.13 19.97 15.46
CA PHE A 43 19.60 19.75 14.09
C PHE A 43 19.83 18.25 13.84
N ASP A 44 20.47 17.57 14.78
CA ASP A 44 20.75 16.13 14.70
C ASP A 44 19.46 15.30 14.80
N GLU A 45 18.53 15.69 15.67
CA GLU A 45 17.22 15.05 15.77
C GLU A 45 16.45 15.10 14.44
N VAL A 46 16.35 16.28 13.81
CA VAL A 46 15.65 16.43 12.53
C VAL A 46 16.39 15.66 11.42
N ALA A 47 17.73 15.66 11.42
CA ALA A 47 18.51 14.87 10.46
C ALA A 47 18.25 13.36 10.61
N ARG A 48 18.12 12.85 11.84
CA ARG A 48 17.74 11.46 12.10
C ARG A 48 16.32 11.15 11.62
N SER A 49 15.37 12.07 11.82
CA SER A 49 14.01 11.93 11.29
C SER A 49 13.98 11.88 9.77
N VAL A 50 14.72 12.77 9.08
CA VAL A 50 14.83 12.73 7.61
C VAL A 50 15.33 11.36 7.14
N ARG A 51 16.40 10.83 7.78
CA ARG A 51 16.92 9.51 7.44
C ARG A 51 15.87 8.42 7.62
N ALA A 52 15.13 8.43 8.72
CA ALA A 52 14.10 7.42 8.98
C ALA A 52 13.01 7.43 7.90
N VAL A 53 12.49 8.61 7.55
CA VAL A 53 11.47 8.76 6.49
C VAL A 53 12.02 8.35 5.12
N ALA A 54 13.29 8.69 4.82
CA ALA A 54 13.95 8.27 3.59
C ALA A 54 14.15 6.75 3.50
N GLN A 55 14.36 6.06 4.62
CA GLN A 55 14.42 4.59 4.66
C GLN A 55 13.04 3.98 4.35
N SER A 56 11.96 4.49 4.95
CA SER A 56 10.60 4.06 4.61
C SER A 56 10.27 4.31 3.14
N LEU A 57 10.70 5.46 2.58
CA LEU A 57 10.53 5.74 1.16
C LEU A 57 11.21 4.67 0.28
N ALA A 58 12.45 4.29 0.60
CA ALA A 58 13.16 3.25 -0.12
C ALA A 58 12.41 1.90 -0.06
N GLU A 59 11.90 1.52 1.12
CA GLU A 59 11.11 0.31 1.31
C GLU A 59 9.84 0.31 0.42
N PHE A 60 9.08 1.41 0.40
CA PHE A 60 7.88 1.50 -0.44
C PHE A 60 8.20 1.50 -1.94
N THR A 61 9.31 2.10 -2.37
CA THR A 61 9.73 2.02 -3.79
C THR A 61 10.08 0.59 -4.20
N GLN A 62 10.76 -0.17 -3.35
CA GLN A 62 11.07 -1.58 -3.60
C GLN A 62 9.81 -2.45 -3.59
N TYR A 63 8.87 -2.15 -2.69
CA TYR A 63 7.57 -2.81 -2.65
C TYR A 63 6.77 -2.56 -3.94
N GLN A 64 6.75 -1.32 -4.44
CA GLN A 64 6.11 -0.98 -5.70
C GLN A 64 6.75 -1.72 -6.88
N GLU A 65 8.08 -1.79 -6.94
CA GLU A 65 8.81 -2.54 -7.98
C GLU A 65 8.42 -4.02 -8.00
N THR A 66 8.30 -4.63 -6.81
CA THR A 66 7.89 -6.03 -6.66
C THR A 66 6.52 -6.27 -7.30
N TRP A 67 5.52 -5.43 -6.96
CA TRP A 67 4.17 -5.54 -7.51
C TRP A 67 4.08 -5.17 -8.98
N ALA A 68 4.91 -4.23 -9.44
CA ALA A 68 5.01 -3.92 -10.87
C ALA A 68 5.54 -5.12 -11.66
N GLY A 69 6.47 -5.89 -11.09
CA GLY A 69 6.93 -7.16 -11.65
C GLY A 69 5.81 -8.20 -11.76
N VAL A 70 4.94 -8.30 -10.75
CA VAL A 70 3.76 -9.18 -10.80
C VAL A 70 2.76 -8.69 -11.86
N ALA A 71 2.51 -7.38 -11.91
CA ALA A 71 1.56 -6.76 -12.83
C ALA A 71 1.93 -6.94 -14.31
N THR A 72 3.22 -7.03 -14.61
CA THR A 72 3.75 -7.16 -15.98
C THR A 72 3.90 -8.60 -16.45
N ALA A 73 3.66 -9.59 -15.59
CA ALA A 73 3.77 -11.01 -15.93
C ALA A 73 2.46 -11.57 -16.53
N ASP A 74 2.30 -11.44 -17.86
CA ASP A 74 1.20 -12.02 -18.66
C ASP A 74 -0.22 -11.70 -18.12
N ARG A 75 -0.48 -10.41 -17.85
CA ARG A 75 -1.80 -9.90 -17.44
C ARG A 75 -2.25 -8.72 -18.28
N ASP A 76 -3.41 -8.89 -18.92
CA ASP A 76 -4.07 -7.86 -19.75
C ASP A 76 -5.33 -7.29 -19.07
N ASP A 77 -5.61 -7.74 -17.83
CA ASP A 77 -6.86 -7.50 -17.10
C ASP A 77 -6.75 -6.44 -16.00
N LEU A 78 -5.60 -5.75 -15.89
CA LEU A 78 -5.36 -4.70 -14.90
C LEU A 78 -5.82 -3.33 -15.43
N ALA A 79 -6.64 -2.63 -14.65
CA ALA A 79 -6.95 -1.22 -14.86
C ALA A 79 -5.78 -0.33 -14.40
N THR A 80 -5.77 0.94 -14.86
CA THR A 80 -4.75 1.87 -14.38
C THR A 80 -4.99 2.24 -12.91
N ILE A 81 -3.92 2.67 -12.21
CA ILE A 81 -4.01 3.16 -10.82
C ILE A 81 -5.02 4.32 -10.68
N GLU A 82 -5.33 5.06 -11.73
CA GLU A 82 -6.32 6.13 -11.70
C GLU A 82 -7.78 5.62 -11.85
N GLN A 83 -7.96 4.43 -12.44
CA GLN A 83 -9.27 3.91 -12.85
C GLN A 83 -9.96 3.03 -11.80
N SER A 84 -9.26 2.50 -10.79
CA SER A 84 -9.93 1.64 -9.80
C SER A 84 -10.83 2.46 -8.84
N ALA A 85 -11.97 1.90 -8.44
CA ALA A 85 -12.96 2.54 -7.57
C ALA A 85 -12.41 3.02 -6.21
N ASN A 86 -11.39 2.35 -5.66
CA ASN A 86 -10.75 2.75 -4.39
C ASN A 86 -9.87 4.00 -4.52
N ALA A 87 -9.43 4.36 -5.75
CA ALA A 87 -8.66 5.58 -6.00
C ALA A 87 -9.46 6.84 -5.63
N GLN A 88 -10.78 6.83 -5.85
CA GLN A 88 -11.62 8.00 -5.69
C GLN A 88 -11.83 8.37 -4.21
N SER A 89 -11.86 7.38 -3.31
CA SER A 89 -12.00 7.61 -1.87
C SER A 89 -10.71 8.21 -1.26
N MET A 90 -9.55 7.61 -1.55
CA MET A 90 -8.26 8.11 -1.07
C MET A 90 -7.88 9.45 -1.71
N ALA A 91 -8.13 9.63 -3.01
CA ALA A 91 -7.88 10.91 -3.69
C ALA A 91 -8.64 12.06 -3.01
N THR A 92 -9.87 11.82 -2.54
CA THR A 92 -10.65 12.80 -1.79
C THR A 92 -9.99 13.17 -0.46
N ILE A 93 -9.42 12.20 0.26
CA ILE A 93 -8.70 12.44 1.53
C ILE A 93 -7.40 13.23 1.27
N LEU A 94 -6.63 12.84 0.25
CA LEU A 94 -5.38 13.51 -0.14
C LEU A 94 -5.62 14.94 -0.66
N GLU A 95 -6.72 15.19 -1.35
CA GLU A 95 -7.06 16.54 -1.79
C GLU A 95 -7.40 17.46 -0.61
N ARG A 96 -8.15 16.94 0.38
CA ARG A 96 -8.41 17.65 1.64
C ARG A 96 -7.12 17.93 2.40
N TRP A 97 -6.21 16.96 2.45
CA TRP A 97 -4.89 17.13 3.06
C TRP A 97 -4.12 18.29 2.39
N ARG A 98 -3.95 18.25 1.06
CA ARG A 98 -3.23 19.29 0.30
C ARG A 98 -3.87 20.67 0.48
N ALA A 99 -5.19 20.75 0.62
CA ALA A 99 -5.89 22.00 0.89
C ALA A 99 -5.48 22.59 2.25
N VAL A 100 -5.39 21.76 3.30
CA VAL A 100 -4.94 22.17 4.63
C VAL A 100 -3.45 22.58 4.63
N GLU A 101 -2.59 21.85 3.92
CA GLU A 101 -1.18 22.23 3.77
C GLU A 101 -1.00 23.60 3.13
N ARG A 102 -1.70 23.88 2.03
CA ARG A 102 -1.66 25.22 1.39
C ARG A 102 -2.11 26.33 2.33
N GLN A 103 -3.10 26.05 3.18
CA GLN A 103 -3.57 27.01 4.18
C GLN A 103 -2.53 27.23 5.28
N LEU A 104 -1.93 26.17 5.80
CA LEU A 104 -0.85 26.25 6.80
C LEU A 104 0.36 27.05 6.28
N ASP A 105 0.76 26.84 5.02
CA ASP A 105 1.87 27.56 4.38
C ASP A 105 1.65 29.08 4.33
N SER A 106 0.39 29.52 4.29
CA SER A 106 0.02 30.94 4.26
C SER A 106 -0.07 31.60 5.65
N LEU A 107 0.02 30.82 6.73
CA LEU A 107 -0.19 31.30 8.08
C LEU A 107 1.12 31.38 8.88
N GLN A 108 1.18 32.35 9.79
CA GLN A 108 2.29 32.42 10.74
C GLN A 108 2.18 31.31 11.80
N PRO A 109 3.26 30.59 12.08
CA PRO A 109 3.32 29.59 13.16
C PRO A 109 2.90 30.17 14.51
N GLY A 110 2.21 29.39 15.32
CA GLY A 110 1.81 29.76 16.69
C GLY A 110 0.55 30.61 16.80
N LYS A 111 -0.07 31.03 15.69
CA LYS A 111 -1.41 31.64 15.73
C LYS A 111 -2.47 30.59 16.09
N PRO A 112 -3.55 30.96 16.81
CA PRO A 112 -4.65 30.05 17.13
C PRO A 112 -5.25 29.34 15.91
N GLU A 113 -5.24 30.02 14.77
CA GLU A 113 -5.72 29.49 13.49
C GLU A 113 -4.79 28.43 12.91
N ALA A 114 -3.47 28.61 13.01
CA ALA A 114 -2.49 27.60 12.63
C ALA A 114 -2.59 26.35 13.53
N ILE A 115 -2.83 26.53 14.83
CA ILE A 115 -3.04 25.42 15.77
C ILE A 115 -4.28 24.60 15.39
N ARG A 116 -5.38 25.27 15.01
CA ARG A 116 -6.60 24.58 14.57
C ARG A 116 -6.40 23.83 13.26
N LEU A 117 -5.72 24.42 12.28
CA LEU A 117 -5.42 23.75 11.02
C LEU A 117 -4.46 22.58 11.20
N PHE A 118 -3.52 22.68 12.15
CA PHE A 118 -2.64 21.57 12.49
C PHE A 118 -3.43 20.39 13.11
N ALA A 119 -4.39 20.67 13.99
CA ALA A 119 -5.27 19.62 14.51
C ALA A 119 -6.14 18.97 13.41
N GLU A 120 -6.61 19.76 12.45
CA GLU A 120 -7.35 19.25 11.29
C GLU A 120 -6.46 18.42 10.35
N PHE A 121 -5.20 18.85 10.16
CA PHE A 121 -4.18 18.08 9.45
C PHE A 121 -3.97 16.71 10.09
N GLU A 122 -3.74 16.66 11.41
CA GLU A 122 -3.57 15.40 12.14
C GLU A 122 -4.81 14.50 12.05
N ARG A 123 -6.02 15.10 12.06
CA ARG A 123 -7.27 14.36 11.87
C ARG A 123 -7.36 13.74 10.47
N ILE A 124 -7.03 14.50 9.43
CA ILE A 124 -7.03 14.01 8.04
C ILE A 124 -5.94 12.94 7.85
N ARG A 125 -4.78 13.11 8.49
CA ARG A 125 -3.73 12.10 8.52
C ARG A 125 -4.22 10.80 9.17
N ALA A 126 -4.90 10.88 10.32
CA ALA A 126 -5.47 9.72 10.98
C ALA A 126 -6.55 9.04 10.11
N GLU A 127 -7.40 9.82 9.44
CA GLU A 127 -8.43 9.34 8.50
C GLU A 127 -7.78 8.59 7.32
N TYR A 128 -6.71 9.16 6.75
CA TYR A 128 -5.92 8.52 5.70
C TYR A 128 -5.28 7.21 6.18
N MET A 129 -4.62 7.22 7.34
CA MET A 129 -3.98 6.02 7.90
C MET A 129 -5.01 4.93 8.22
N ALA A 130 -6.19 5.29 8.74
CA ALA A 130 -7.25 4.32 9.00
C ALA A 130 -7.81 3.70 7.71
N ALA A 131 -8.02 4.51 6.66
CA ALA A 131 -8.39 4.00 5.34
C ALA A 131 -7.32 3.05 4.80
N PHE A 132 -6.05 3.44 4.90
CA PHE A 132 -4.89 2.65 4.48
C PHE A 132 -4.77 1.31 5.25
N HIS A 133 -4.97 1.32 6.58
CA HIS A 133 -4.93 0.11 7.39
C HIS A 133 -6.10 -0.84 7.10
N THR A 134 -7.31 -0.31 6.93
CA THR A 134 -8.48 -1.11 6.56
C THR A 134 -8.29 -1.82 5.21
N MET A 135 -7.60 -1.17 4.28
CA MET A 135 -7.20 -1.75 3.00
C MET A 135 -6.10 -2.81 3.16
N SER A 136 -5.17 -2.62 4.10
CA SER A 136 -4.08 -3.58 4.36
C SER A 136 -4.53 -4.84 5.13
N GLU A 137 -5.70 -4.80 5.79
CA GLU A 137 -6.21 -5.84 6.69
C GLU A 137 -7.36 -6.67 6.11
N ALA A 138 -7.63 -6.58 4.79
CA ALA A 138 -8.61 -7.45 4.15
C ALA A 138 -8.23 -8.93 4.38
N PRO A 139 -9.14 -9.79 4.91
CA PRO A 139 -8.80 -11.13 5.33
C PRO A 139 -8.39 -11.98 4.13
N ALA A 140 -7.27 -12.70 4.27
CA ALA A 140 -6.84 -13.72 3.33
C ALA A 140 -8.04 -14.63 2.97
N PRO A 141 -8.28 -14.94 1.68
CA PRO A 141 -9.39 -15.79 1.30
C PRO A 141 -9.27 -17.12 2.02
N ALA A 142 -10.37 -17.57 2.64
CA ALA A 142 -10.43 -18.85 3.33
C ALA A 142 -9.86 -19.96 2.43
N PRO A 143 -9.06 -20.90 2.97
CA PRO A 143 -8.46 -21.97 2.16
C PRO A 143 -9.57 -22.69 1.39
N ALA A 144 -9.41 -22.77 0.07
CA ALA A 144 -10.38 -23.43 -0.80
C ALA A 144 -10.70 -24.84 -0.28
N PRO A 145 -11.97 -25.30 -0.33
CA PRO A 145 -12.32 -26.65 0.06
C PRO A 145 -11.46 -27.64 -0.72
N ALA A 146 -10.86 -28.60 -0.01
CA ALA A 146 -9.99 -29.60 -0.61
C ALA A 146 -10.67 -30.28 -1.80
N PRO A 147 -9.96 -30.50 -2.93
CA PRO A 147 -10.54 -31.18 -4.09
C PRO A 147 -11.04 -32.56 -3.65
N ALA A 148 -12.25 -32.91 -4.08
CA ALA A 148 -12.84 -34.21 -3.81
C ALA A 148 -11.88 -35.33 -4.27
N PRO A 149 -11.75 -36.43 -3.50
CA PRO A 149 -10.88 -37.54 -3.88
C PRO A 149 -11.27 -38.06 -5.27
N ALA A 150 -10.26 -38.26 -6.12
CA ALA A 150 -10.46 -38.79 -7.47
C ALA A 150 -11.20 -40.14 -7.42
N PRO A 151 -12.10 -40.43 -8.38
CA PRO A 151 -12.76 -41.72 -8.46
C PRO A 151 -11.71 -42.82 -8.66
N ALA A 152 -11.84 -43.91 -7.89
CA ALA A 152 -10.95 -45.06 -7.97
C ALA A 152 -10.93 -45.66 -9.39
N PRO A 153 -9.78 -46.17 -9.87
CA PRO A 153 -9.70 -46.79 -11.19
C PRO A 153 -10.62 -48.02 -11.24
N ALA A 154 -11.47 -48.07 -12.26
CA ALA A 154 -12.31 -49.23 -12.54
C ALA A 154 -11.42 -50.45 -12.79
N ALA A 155 -11.62 -51.52 -12.00
CA ALA A 155 -10.98 -52.80 -12.22
C ALA A 155 -11.47 -53.38 -13.55
N ASN A 156 -10.55 -53.54 -14.49
CA ASN A 156 -10.78 -54.22 -15.75
C ASN A 156 -10.80 -55.74 -15.47
N GLU A 157 -11.98 -56.32 -15.29
CA GLU A 157 -12.18 -57.78 -15.36
C GLU A 157 -12.09 -58.22 -16.82
N ASN A 158 -10.92 -58.68 -17.23
CA ASN A 158 -10.75 -59.54 -18.40
C ASN A 158 -9.59 -60.50 -18.11
N ASP A 159 -9.91 -61.64 -17.52
CA ASP A 159 -9.02 -62.80 -17.49
C ASP A 159 -9.70 -63.97 -18.24
N PRO A 160 -9.25 -64.31 -19.45
CA PRO A 160 -9.74 -65.45 -20.20
C PRO A 160 -8.78 -66.62 -20.04
N GLY A 161 -9.12 -67.62 -19.24
CA GLY A 161 -8.41 -68.89 -19.32
C GLY A 161 -8.54 -69.81 -18.12
N ASP A 162 -9.58 -70.63 -18.11
CA ASP A 162 -9.39 -71.99 -17.62
C ASP A 162 -10.13 -72.99 -18.53
N ARG A 163 -9.35 -73.67 -19.37
CA ARG A 163 -9.75 -74.87 -20.11
C ARG A 163 -9.26 -76.05 -19.27
N ASP A 164 -10.18 -76.74 -18.62
CA ASP A 164 -9.89 -78.01 -17.99
C ASP A 164 -10.27 -79.16 -18.97
N PRO A 165 -9.38 -80.16 -19.21
CA PRO A 165 -9.71 -81.32 -20.02
C PRO A 165 -9.90 -82.56 -19.12
N ARG A 166 -11.14 -83.07 -19.01
CA ARG A 166 -11.43 -84.50 -18.77
C ARG A 166 -12.76 -84.92 -19.37
#